data_AF-A0AA88J6G8-F1
#
_entry.id   AF-A0AA88J6G8-F1
#
_cell.length_a   1.000
_cell.length_b   1.000
_cell.length_c   1.000
_cell.angle_alpha   90.00
_cell.angle_beta   90.00
_cell.angle_gamma   90.00
#
_symmetry.space_group_name_H-M   'P 1'
#
loop_
_entity.id
_entity.type
_entity.pdbx_description
1 polymer ?
#
loop_
_entity_poly.entity_id
_entity_poly.type
_entity_poly.pdbx_seq_one_letter_code
_entity_poly.pdbx_strand_id
1 'polypeptide(L)'
;MDEDRAAAYAFHGMLPLIFEGTRRNVSLAAWLHDMESMFRICHIAAHLQVPLASRCLELDARLWWRTIGVLAILGGSWEEFRALIIARYGLLPDRDAAMPYRDPEI
;
A
#
# COMPACT_ATOMS: atom_id res chain seq x y z
N MET A 1 -0.12 25.72 4.29
CA MET A 1 -0.28 24.89 5.51
C MET A 1 -1.71 24.35 5.65
N ASP A 2 -2.74 25.06 5.14
CA ASP A 2 -4.13 24.59 5.18
C ASP A 2 -4.49 23.53 4.13
N GLU A 3 -3.90 23.58 2.93
CA GLU A 3 -4.21 22.63 1.85
C GLU A 3 -3.80 21.19 2.19
N ASP A 4 -2.60 20.99 2.74
CA ASP A 4 -2.12 19.67 3.18
C ASP A 4 -3.05 19.02 4.22
N ARG A 5 -3.62 19.84 5.12
CA ARG A 5 -4.57 19.37 6.14
C ARG A 5 -5.91 19.02 5.51
N ALA A 6 -6.42 19.86 4.60
CA ALA A 6 -7.67 19.60 3.87
C ALA A 6 -7.55 18.31 3.03
N ALA A 7 -6.42 18.12 2.35
CA ALA A 7 -6.13 16.92 1.56
C ALA A 7 -6.08 15.66 2.44
N ALA A 8 -5.46 15.73 3.62
CA ALA A 8 -5.46 14.64 4.59
C ALA A 8 -6.87 14.33 5.14
N TYR A 9 -7.70 15.35 5.39
CA TYR A 9 -9.09 15.14 5.80
C TYR A 9 -9.93 14.50 4.68
N ALA A 10 -9.77 14.94 3.44
CA ALA A 10 -10.45 14.35 2.28
C ALA A 10 -10.04 12.87 2.11
N PHE A 11 -8.75 12.57 2.25
CA PHE A 11 -8.24 11.21 2.22
C PHE A 11 -8.91 10.32 3.27
N HIS A 12 -8.93 10.75 4.54
CA HIS A 12 -9.60 9.99 5.60
C HIS A 12 -11.12 9.90 5.41
N GLY A 13 -11.75 10.93 4.83
CA GLY A 13 -13.19 10.94 4.52
C GLY A 13 -13.61 9.91 3.46
N MET A 14 -12.68 9.47 2.61
CA MET A 14 -12.94 8.43 1.59
C MET A 14 -12.75 7.00 2.12
N LEU A 15 -12.43 6.82 3.41
CA LEU A 15 -12.28 5.51 4.06
C LEU A 15 -11.27 4.60 3.33
N PRO A 16 -9.97 4.97 3.36
CA PRO A 16 -8.92 4.20 2.70
C PRO A 16 -8.91 2.75 3.16
N LEU A 17 -8.61 1.83 2.24
CA LEU A 17 -8.45 0.42 2.59
C LEU A 17 -7.35 0.23 3.63
N ILE A 18 -7.59 -0.67 4.59
CA ILE A 18 -6.63 -1.05 5.60
C ILE A 18 -5.86 -2.29 5.14
N PHE A 19 -4.53 -2.26 5.29
CA PHE A 19 -3.67 -3.40 4.99
C PHE A 19 -3.00 -3.93 6.24
N GLU A 20 -3.32 -5.18 6.59
CA GLU A 20 -2.83 -5.82 7.81
C GLU A 20 -1.55 -6.63 7.62
N GLY A 21 -1.10 -6.84 6.37
CA GLY A 21 0.06 -7.69 6.07
C GLY A 21 -0.24 -9.19 6.00
N THR A 22 -1.51 -9.60 6.15
CA THR A 22 -1.91 -11.01 6.04
C THR A 22 -2.83 -11.24 4.83
N ARG A 23 -2.82 -12.46 4.27
CA ARG A 23 -3.65 -12.84 3.09
C ARG A 23 -5.17 -12.79 3.33
N ARG A 24 -5.64 -12.52 4.56
CA ARG A 24 -7.03 -12.79 4.95
C ARG A 24 -8.02 -11.67 4.62
N ASN A 25 -7.55 -10.43 4.43
CA ASN A 25 -8.45 -9.28 4.29
C ASN A 25 -8.35 -8.61 2.91
N VAL A 26 -7.30 -7.84 2.65
CA VAL A 26 -7.14 -7.08 1.41
C VAL A 26 -5.85 -7.52 0.71
N SER A 27 -5.94 -7.80 -0.59
CA SER A 27 -4.74 -8.12 -1.38
C SER A 27 -3.84 -6.87 -1.46
N LEU A 28 -2.53 -7.07 -1.42
CA LEU A 28 -1.58 -5.95 -1.52
C LEU A 28 -1.82 -5.12 -2.80
N ALA A 29 -2.15 -5.79 -3.91
CA ALA A 29 -2.43 -5.14 -5.17
C ALA A 29 -3.69 -4.24 -5.11
N ALA A 30 -4.77 -4.72 -4.49
CA ALA A 30 -5.99 -3.92 -4.31
C ALA A 30 -5.74 -2.72 -3.40
N TRP A 31 -4.99 -2.92 -2.31
CA TRP A 31 -4.62 -1.83 -1.41
C TRP A 31 -3.75 -0.76 -2.09
N LEU A 32 -2.72 -1.17 -2.84
CA LEU A 32 -1.85 -0.22 -3.57
C LEU A 32 -2.65 0.58 -4.61
N HIS A 33 -3.52 -0.09 -5.36
CA HIS A 33 -4.37 0.56 -6.34
C HIS A 33 -5.33 1.58 -5.70
N ASP A 34 -5.90 1.25 -4.53
CA ASP A 34 -6.74 2.15 -3.75
C ASP A 34 -5.95 3.39 -3.32
N MET A 35 -4.80 3.22 -2.67
CA MET A 35 -3.95 4.34 -2.25
C MET A 35 -3.57 5.27 -3.41
N GLU A 36 -3.12 4.71 -4.54
CA GLU A 36 -2.75 5.49 -5.74
C GLU A 36 -3.94 6.22 -6.36
N SER A 37 -5.13 5.63 -6.29
CA SER A 37 -6.37 6.28 -6.75
C SER A 37 -6.75 7.43 -5.82
N MET A 38 -6.70 7.21 -4.51
CA MET A 38 -7.00 8.25 -3.52
C MET A 38 -6.01 9.41 -3.56
N PHE A 39 -4.71 9.14 -3.77
CA PHE A 39 -3.71 10.20 -3.92
C PHE A 39 -4.00 11.11 -5.10
N ARG A 40 -4.48 10.54 -6.22
CA ARG A 40 -4.89 11.31 -7.39
C ARG A 40 -6.17 12.11 -7.13
N ILE A 41 -7.19 11.49 -6.52
CA ILE A 41 -8.50 12.12 -6.27
C ILE A 41 -8.39 13.26 -5.25
N CYS A 42 -7.63 13.06 -4.17
CA CYS A 42 -7.46 14.06 -3.11
C CYS A 42 -6.29 15.02 -3.36
N HIS A 43 -5.61 14.92 -4.52
CA HIS A 43 -4.43 15.72 -4.85
C HIS A 43 -3.34 15.68 -3.75
N ILE A 44 -3.06 14.50 -3.21
CA ILE A 44 -2.10 14.31 -2.13
C ILE A 44 -0.68 14.58 -2.64
N ALA A 45 -0.02 15.59 -2.04
CA ALA A 45 1.37 15.92 -2.31
C ALA A 45 2.31 14.76 -1.96
N ALA A 46 3.40 14.61 -2.73
CA ALA A 46 4.31 13.46 -2.62
C ALA A 46 4.88 13.25 -1.20
N HIS A 47 5.18 14.32 -0.46
CA HIS A 47 5.67 14.24 0.91
C HIS A 47 4.65 13.71 1.93
N LEU A 48 3.36 13.70 1.57
CA LEU A 48 2.27 13.21 2.43
C LEU A 48 1.82 11.79 2.09
N GLN A 49 2.13 11.29 0.89
CA GLN A 49 1.66 9.99 0.42
C GLN A 49 2.10 8.84 1.35
N VAL A 50 3.40 8.75 1.65
CA VAL A 50 3.95 7.72 2.54
C VAL A 50 3.43 7.86 3.98
N PRO A 51 3.44 9.07 4.61
CA PRO A 51 2.82 9.25 5.91
C PRO A 51 1.35 8.84 5.98
N LEU A 52 0.54 9.16 4.96
CA LEU A 52 -0.88 8.82 4.93
C LEU A 52 -1.09 7.32 4.72
N ALA A 53 -0.46 6.70 3.72
CA ALA A 53 -0.55 5.26 3.50
C ALA A 53 -0.04 4.45 4.69
N SER A 54 1.02 4.91 5.37
CA SER A 54 1.53 4.21 6.56
C SER A 54 0.54 4.16 7.72
N ARG A 55 -0.41 5.11 7.79
CA ARG A 55 -1.49 5.11 8.78
C ARG A 55 -2.57 4.09 8.46
N CYS A 56 -2.67 3.65 7.20
CA CYS A 56 -3.57 2.60 6.75
C CYS A 56 -2.96 1.20 6.89
N LEU A 57 -1.75 1.09 7.44
CA LEU A 57 -1.15 -0.18 7.82
C LEU A 57 -1.59 -0.56 9.23
N GLU A 58 -2.05 -1.80 9.40
CA GLU A 58 -2.41 -2.38 10.68
C GLU A 58 -1.67 -3.70 10.95
N LEU A 59 -1.80 -4.21 12.18
CA LEU A 59 -1.25 -5.50 12.62
C LEU A 59 0.21 -5.73 12.19
N ASP A 60 0.47 -6.80 11.43
CA ASP A 60 1.81 -7.22 11.00
C ASP A 60 2.48 -6.17 10.11
N ALA A 61 1.72 -5.61 9.16
CA ALA A 61 2.23 -4.55 8.29
C ALA A 61 2.66 -3.31 9.06
N ARG A 62 1.90 -2.92 10.09
CA ARG A 62 2.26 -1.78 10.94
C ARG A 62 3.50 -2.05 11.79
N LEU A 63 3.61 -3.26 12.34
CA LEU A 63 4.78 -3.67 13.13
C LEU A 63 6.04 -3.69 12.26
N TRP A 64 5.97 -4.30 11.09
CA TRP A 64 7.04 -4.29 10.09
C TRP A 64 7.43 -2.87 9.66
N TRP A 65 6.46 -2.01 9.36
CA TRP A 65 6.77 -0.64 8.96
C TRP A 65 7.51 0.13 10.06
N ARG A 66 7.15 -0.09 11.33
CA ARG A 66 7.84 0.51 12.48
C ARG A 66 9.28 0.02 12.64
N THR A 67 9.60 -1.22 12.25
CA THR A 67 11.00 -1.71 12.32
C THR A 67 11.87 -1.12 11.22
N ILE A 68 11.29 -0.74 10.09
CA ILE A 68 12.00 -0.06 8.98
C ILE A 68 11.99 1.47 9.15
N GLY A 69 11.07 2.00 9.98
CA GLY A 69 10.74 3.42 10.09
C GLY A 69 11.90 4.38 10.41
N VAL A 70 13.03 3.92 10.95
CA VAL A 70 14.20 4.79 11.16
C VAL A 70 14.87 5.17 9.82
N LEU A 71 14.76 4.34 8.78
CA LEU A 71 15.33 4.61 7.45
C LEU A 71 14.34 5.27 6.49
N ALA A 72 13.05 4.98 6.61
CA ALA A 72 12.03 5.43 5.64
C ALA A 72 11.40 6.81 5.94
N ILE A 73 11.47 7.28 7.19
CA ILE A 73 10.90 8.59 7.60
C ILE A 73 11.68 9.78 7.00
N LEU A 74 12.91 9.57 6.49
CA LEU A 74 13.79 10.63 6.01
C LEU A 74 13.64 11.00 4.53
N GLY A 75 12.56 10.59 3.86
CA GLY A 75 12.24 11.07 2.51
C GLY A 75 12.12 10.01 1.44
N GLY A 76 11.74 8.79 1.79
CA GLY A 76 11.39 7.77 0.80
C GLY A 76 10.21 8.25 -0.05
N SER A 77 10.39 8.24 -1.36
CA SER A 77 9.33 8.43 -2.34
C SER A 77 8.27 7.32 -2.22
N TRP A 78 7.06 7.58 -2.72
CA TRP A 78 6.00 6.56 -2.80
C TRP A 78 6.47 5.29 -3.53
N GLU A 79 7.29 5.44 -4.57
CA GLU A 79 7.84 4.31 -5.33
C GLU A 79 8.76 3.42 -4.47
N GLU A 80 9.60 4.02 -3.64
CA GLU A 80 10.47 3.25 -2.73
C GLU A 80 9.64 2.54 -1.65
N PHE A 81 8.64 3.22 -1.10
CA PHE A 81 7.68 2.61 -0.17
C PHE A 81 6.97 1.40 -0.82
N ARG A 82 6.49 1.58 -2.05
CA ARG A 82 5.82 0.54 -2.83
C ARG A 82 6.74 -0.64 -3.11
N ALA A 83 7.99 -0.39 -3.50
CA ALA A 83 8.97 -1.44 -3.72
C ALA A 83 9.23 -2.26 -2.44
N LEU A 84 9.35 -1.60 -1.28
CA LEU A 84 9.58 -2.28 0.00
C LEU A 84 8.38 -3.15 0.42
N ILE A 85 7.16 -2.62 0.32
CA ILE A 85 5.97 -3.38 0.73
C ILE A 85 5.69 -4.55 -0.23
N ILE A 86 5.97 -4.40 -1.53
CA ILE A 86 5.92 -5.49 -2.51
C ILE A 86 7.01 -6.53 -2.24
N ALA A 87 8.24 -6.12 -1.95
CA ALA A 87 9.30 -7.07 -1.61
C ALA A 87 8.94 -7.90 -0.37
N ARG A 88 8.25 -7.29 0.60
CA ARG A 88 7.84 -7.95 1.84
C ARG A 88 6.62 -8.86 1.69
N TYR A 89 5.57 -8.37 1.02
CA TYR A 89 4.24 -9.01 0.99
C TYR A 89 3.80 -9.48 -0.41
N GLY A 90 4.47 -9.02 -1.48
CA GLY A 90 4.14 -9.33 -2.88
C GLY A 90 4.68 -10.66 -3.39
N LEU A 91 5.62 -11.31 -2.70
CA LEU A 91 6.16 -12.64 -3.03
C LEU A 91 5.25 -13.81 -2.63
N LEU A 92 4.00 -13.56 -2.29
CA LEU A 92 3.02 -14.60 -2.05
C LEU A 92 2.38 -14.93 -3.39
N PRO A 93 2.84 -15.98 -4.12
CA PRO A 93 2.14 -16.40 -5.33
C PRO A 93 0.69 -16.65 -4.95
N ASP A 94 -0.18 -16.04 -5.73
CA ASP A 94 -1.57 -16.42 -5.81
C ASP A 94 -1.57 -17.93 -6.05
N ARG A 95 -2.01 -18.72 -5.06
CA ARG A 95 -2.00 -20.19 -5.21
C ARG A 95 -3.01 -20.61 -6.28
N ASP A 96 -3.87 -19.70 -6.74
CA ASP A 96 -4.79 -19.90 -7.85
C ASP A 96 -4.23 -19.43 -9.21
N ALA A 97 -3.10 -18.72 -9.26
CA ALA A 97 -2.45 -18.37 -10.53
C ALA A 97 -1.52 -19.49 -11.08
N ALA A 98 -1.37 -20.60 -10.36
CA ALA A 98 -0.64 -21.76 -10.83
C ALA A 98 -1.57 -22.75 -11.54
N MET A 99 -1.82 -22.50 -12.83
CA MET A 99 -1.74 -23.46 -13.94
C MET A 99 -2.21 -22.75 -15.22
N PRO A 100 -1.31 -22.25 -16.09
CA PRO A 100 -1.67 -22.09 -17.50
C PRO A 100 -2.01 -23.49 -18.01
N TYR A 101 -3.26 -23.64 -18.44
CA TYR A 101 -3.81 -24.82 -19.11
C TYR A 101 -2.76 -25.42 -20.05
N ARG A 102 -2.31 -26.65 -19.74
CA ARG A 102 -1.43 -27.41 -20.62
C ARG A 102 -2.29 -27.88 -21.78
N ASP A 103 -1.97 -27.38 -22.97
CA ASP A 103 -2.54 -27.85 -24.23
C ASP A 103 -2.51 -29.39 -24.25
N PRO A 104 -3.64 -30.09 -24.45
CA PRO A 104 -3.61 -31.50 -24.72
C PRO A 104 -3.20 -31.68 -26.19
N GLU A 105 -1.89 -31.70 -26.44
CA GLU A 105 -1.37 -32.48 -27.57
C GLU A 105 -1.73 -33.95 -27.31
N ILE A 106 -2.83 -34.44 -27.91
CA ILE A 106 -2.96 -35.63 -28.79
C ILE A 106 -4.27 -35.52 -29.56
#